data_AF-A0A6B1G5S6-F1
#
_entry.id   AF-A0A6B1G5S6-F1
#
_cell.length_a   1.000
_cell.length_b   1.000
_cell.length_c   1.000
_cell.angle_alpha   90.00
_cell.angle_beta   90.00
_cell.angle_gamma   90.00
#
_symmetry.space_group_name_H-M   'P 1'
#
loop_
_entity.id
_entity.type
_entity.pdbx_description
1 polymer ?
#
loop_
_entity_poly.entity_id
_entity_poly.type
_entity_poly.pdbx_seq_one_letter_code
_entity_poly.pdbx_strand_id
1 'polypeptide(L)'
;MLDQLLNLAVEHDPEKAARLLDDAGVTDQNGDGWRQLPSGEPLEIWIQINAGSPFTETAELMKEDWRAIGLDARVDAMPGVQLGQIFLGGTFDIRVFGGGAPGSADLLSFPVFLTSFGPSGRWAPLYGAWMSLEGTPREGVDADKPPQDRQPPWDEPALDDPAYRMWQLHKLARREPDRQKRDELVYEILQIHVDEGPF
;
A
#
# COMPACT_ATOMS: atom_id res chain seq x y z
N MET A 1 13.14 -6.22 -16.82
CA MET A 1 12.62 -6.30 -15.45
C MET A 1 13.14 -5.17 -14.55
N LEU A 2 14.42 -5.10 -14.16
CA LEU A 2 14.89 -4.05 -13.23
C LEU A 2 14.63 -2.63 -13.77
N ASP A 3 14.91 -2.37 -15.04
CA ASP A 3 14.60 -1.08 -15.67
C ASP A 3 13.09 -0.78 -15.72
N GLN A 4 12.24 -1.81 -15.81
CA GLN A 4 10.79 -1.61 -15.79
C GLN A 4 10.32 -1.22 -14.39
N LEU A 5 10.85 -1.87 -13.34
CA LEU A 5 10.56 -1.51 -11.95
C LEU A 5 11.04 -0.08 -11.63
N LEU A 6 12.24 0.30 -12.08
CA LEU A 6 12.80 1.63 -11.83
C LEU A 6 12.05 2.75 -12.55
N ASN A 7 11.39 2.45 -13.66
CA ASN A 7 10.63 3.41 -14.46
C ASN A 7 9.11 3.23 -14.32
N LEU A 8 8.66 2.42 -13.37
CA LEU A 8 7.24 2.18 -13.12
C LEU A 8 6.58 3.48 -12.62
N ALA A 9 5.62 3.99 -13.38
CA ALA A 9 4.79 5.16 -13.03
C ALA A 9 5.58 6.44 -12.64
N VAL A 10 6.75 6.68 -13.24
CA VAL A 10 7.60 7.86 -12.94
C VAL A 10 7.30 9.10 -13.80
N GLU A 11 6.44 8.97 -14.81
CA GLU A 11 6.06 10.07 -15.71
C GLU A 11 5.08 11.03 -15.02
N HIS A 12 5.38 12.34 -15.07
CA HIS A 12 4.47 13.38 -14.60
C HIS A 12 3.62 13.92 -15.76
N ASP A 13 2.40 13.38 -15.91
CA ASP A 13 1.43 13.77 -16.94
C ASP A 13 0.04 14.01 -16.30
N PRO A 14 -0.26 15.26 -15.87
CA PRO A 14 -1.54 15.60 -15.26
C PRO A 14 -2.75 15.39 -16.18
N GLU A 15 -2.57 15.54 -17.50
CA GLU A 15 -3.67 15.34 -18.47
C GLU A 15 -4.04 13.86 -18.57
N LYS A 16 -3.04 12.97 -18.61
CA LYS A 16 -3.26 11.52 -18.55
C LYS A 16 -3.87 11.11 -17.23
N ALA A 17 -3.42 11.66 -16.11
CA ALA A 17 -4.03 11.39 -14.80
C ALA A 17 -5.51 11.80 -14.77
N ALA A 18 -5.85 13.00 -15.26
CA ALA A 18 -7.23 13.45 -15.38
C ALA A 18 -8.09 12.54 -16.25
N ARG A 19 -7.58 12.08 -17.41
CA ARG A 19 -8.28 11.12 -18.28
C ARG A 19 -8.55 9.79 -17.59
N LEU A 20 -7.58 9.27 -16.82
CA LEU A 20 -7.78 8.02 -16.07
C LEU A 20 -8.88 8.17 -15.00
N LEU A 21 -8.97 9.32 -14.36
CA LEU A 21 -10.08 9.63 -13.44
C LEU A 21 -11.42 9.70 -14.18
N ASP A 22 -11.47 10.35 -15.35
CA ASP A 22 -12.67 10.41 -16.19
C ASP A 22 -13.13 9.01 -16.62
N ASP A 23 -12.21 8.16 -17.08
CA ASP A 23 -12.47 6.78 -17.49
C ASP A 23 -12.98 5.91 -16.33
N ALA A 24 -12.54 6.21 -15.10
CA ALA A 24 -13.03 5.58 -13.87
C ALA A 24 -14.39 6.17 -13.39
N GLY A 25 -14.94 7.17 -14.07
CA GLY A 25 -16.17 7.86 -13.69
C GLY A 25 -16.01 8.84 -12.52
N VAL A 26 -14.77 9.16 -12.14
CA VAL A 26 -14.44 10.12 -11.10
C VAL A 26 -14.37 11.51 -11.72
N THR A 27 -15.48 12.25 -11.69
CA THR A 27 -15.66 13.51 -12.43
C THR A 27 -16.20 14.61 -11.53
N ASP A 28 -15.97 15.88 -11.87
CA ASP A 28 -16.64 17.01 -11.21
C ASP A 28 -18.08 17.11 -11.72
N GLN A 29 -19.02 16.58 -10.93
CA GLN A 29 -20.43 16.44 -11.28
C GLN A 29 -21.25 17.66 -10.86
N ASN A 30 -20.77 18.42 -9.87
CA ASN A 30 -21.51 19.53 -9.26
C ASN A 30 -20.92 20.92 -9.63
N GLY A 31 -19.76 20.96 -10.29
CA GLY A 31 -19.09 22.17 -10.76
C GLY A 31 -18.36 22.94 -9.66
N ASP A 32 -18.02 22.30 -8.54
CA ASP A 32 -17.30 22.93 -7.42
C ASP A 32 -15.77 22.90 -7.56
N GLY A 33 -15.27 22.26 -8.62
CA GLY A 33 -13.85 22.11 -8.90
C GLY A 33 -13.22 20.84 -8.32
N TRP A 34 -13.97 20.05 -7.54
CA TRP A 34 -13.55 18.76 -7.00
C TRP A 34 -14.31 17.63 -7.67
N ARG A 35 -13.63 16.50 -7.88
CA ARG A 35 -14.22 15.30 -8.46
C ARG A 35 -15.00 14.52 -7.41
N GLN A 36 -16.09 13.91 -7.82
CA GLN A 36 -16.89 12.96 -7.05
C GLN A 36 -16.70 11.54 -7.59
N LEU A 37 -16.91 10.56 -6.72
CA LEU A 37 -16.99 9.15 -7.10
C LEU A 37 -18.15 8.91 -8.07
N PRO A 38 -18.18 7.75 -8.78
CA PRO A 38 -19.33 7.38 -9.62
C PRO A 38 -20.66 7.32 -8.86
N SER A 39 -20.62 7.15 -7.53
CA SER A 39 -21.79 7.22 -6.65
C SER A 39 -22.35 8.64 -6.46
N GLY A 40 -21.59 9.68 -6.82
CA GLY A 40 -21.87 11.08 -6.55
C GLY A 40 -21.36 11.57 -5.19
N GLU A 41 -20.76 10.70 -4.39
CA GLU A 41 -20.14 11.08 -3.12
C GLU A 41 -18.82 11.85 -3.35
N PRO A 42 -18.49 12.84 -2.50
CA PRO A 42 -17.20 13.54 -2.58
C PRO A 42 -16.01 12.58 -2.49
N LEU A 43 -15.01 12.76 -3.36
CA LEU A 43 -13.73 12.07 -3.25
C LEU A 43 -12.73 12.97 -2.50
N GLU A 44 -12.68 12.80 -1.18
CA GLU A 44 -11.68 13.42 -0.33
C GLU A 44 -10.51 12.45 -0.11
N ILE A 45 -9.26 12.96 -0.13
CA ILE A 45 -8.07 12.14 0.07
C ILE A 45 -7.21 12.72 1.18
N TRP A 46 -6.99 11.93 2.24
CA TRP A 46 -6.10 12.31 3.33
C TRP A 46 -4.71 11.70 3.17
N ILE A 47 -3.72 12.58 3.00
CA ILE A 47 -2.29 12.27 3.00
C ILE A 47 -1.78 12.41 4.43
N GLN A 48 -1.72 11.29 5.13
CA GLN A 48 -1.32 11.24 6.52
C GLN A 48 0.19 11.07 6.66
N ILE A 49 0.79 11.88 7.55
CA ILE A 49 2.23 11.89 7.77
C ILE A 49 2.55 12.15 9.24
N ASN A 50 3.71 11.66 9.69
CA ASN A 50 4.18 11.95 11.04
C ASN A 50 4.57 13.43 11.14
N ALA A 51 4.11 14.11 12.18
CA ALA A 51 4.49 15.48 12.49
C ALA A 51 6.01 15.59 12.65
N GLY A 52 6.61 16.56 11.97
CA GLY A 52 8.07 16.73 11.93
C GLY A 52 8.81 15.75 11.02
N SER A 53 8.09 14.98 10.19
CA SER A 53 8.70 14.16 9.14
C SER A 53 9.52 15.02 8.17
N PRO A 54 10.73 14.58 7.74
CA PRO A 54 11.48 15.26 6.69
C PRO A 54 10.78 15.22 5.32
N PHE A 55 9.72 14.41 5.16
CA PHE A 55 8.94 14.29 3.92
C PHE A 55 7.66 15.15 3.91
N THR A 56 7.51 16.08 4.86
CA THR A 56 6.33 16.97 4.92
C THR A 56 6.19 17.81 3.65
N GLU A 57 7.28 18.39 3.15
CA GLU A 57 7.24 19.16 1.89
C GLU A 57 6.85 18.29 0.70
N THR A 58 7.30 17.02 0.66
CA THR A 58 6.87 16.06 -0.37
C THR A 58 5.37 15.80 -0.31
N ALA A 59 4.80 15.62 0.89
CA ALA A 59 3.36 15.44 1.05
C ALA A 59 2.56 16.67 0.60
N GLU A 60 3.08 17.88 0.83
CA GLU A 60 2.46 19.12 0.36
C GLU A 60 2.51 19.25 -1.17
N LEU A 61 3.61 18.85 -1.81
CA LEU A 61 3.70 18.79 -3.27
C LEU A 61 2.71 17.78 -3.87
N MET A 62 2.61 16.58 -3.28
CA MET A 62 1.61 15.58 -3.69
C MET A 62 0.18 16.16 -3.61
N LYS A 63 -0.13 16.88 -2.53
CA LYS A 63 -1.42 17.57 -2.37
C LYS A 63 -1.65 18.59 -3.47
N GLU A 64 -0.66 19.41 -3.83
CA GLU A 64 -0.77 20.40 -4.91
C GLU A 64 -1.00 19.73 -6.27
N ASP A 65 -0.24 18.69 -6.59
CA ASP A 65 -0.36 17.94 -7.85
C ASP A 65 -1.75 17.28 -7.99
N TRP A 66 -2.27 16.67 -6.92
CA TRP A 66 -3.60 16.05 -6.93
C TRP A 66 -4.72 17.08 -7.01
N ARG A 67 -4.56 18.24 -6.38
CA ARG A 67 -5.52 19.34 -6.52
C ARG A 67 -5.53 19.93 -7.93
N ALA A 68 -4.39 19.96 -8.62
CA ALA A 68 -4.31 20.43 -10.00
C ALA A 68 -5.15 19.58 -10.98
N ILE A 69 -5.44 18.32 -10.62
CA ILE A 69 -6.33 17.42 -11.38
C ILE A 69 -7.73 17.27 -10.76
N GLY A 70 -8.09 18.12 -9.78
CA GLY A 70 -9.43 18.17 -9.20
C GLY A 70 -9.72 17.18 -8.08
N LEU A 71 -8.70 16.63 -7.40
CA LEU A 71 -8.90 15.81 -6.19
C LEU A 71 -8.80 16.69 -4.93
N ASP A 72 -9.75 16.57 -4.00
CA ASP A 72 -9.68 17.29 -2.71
C ASP A 72 -8.71 16.58 -1.76
N ALA A 73 -7.42 16.73 -2.07
CA ALA A 73 -6.32 16.22 -1.27
C ALA A 73 -6.02 17.14 -0.09
N ARG A 74 -5.71 16.56 1.06
CA ARG A 74 -5.34 17.27 2.30
C ARG A 74 -4.18 16.55 2.99
N VAL A 75 -3.25 17.31 3.55
CA VAL A 75 -2.16 16.76 4.37
C VAL A 75 -2.57 16.80 5.84
N ASP A 76 -2.46 15.67 6.52
CA ASP A 76 -2.70 15.56 7.96
C ASP A 76 -1.42 15.10 8.67
N ALA A 77 -0.75 16.06 9.31
CA ALA A 77 0.47 15.83 10.05
C ALA A 77 0.15 15.63 11.54
N MET A 78 0.42 14.42 12.04
CA MET A 78 0.01 14.02 13.40
C MET A 78 1.12 13.30 14.17
N PRO A 79 1.03 13.20 15.51
CA PRO A 79 2.01 12.43 16.30
C PRO A 79 2.12 10.97 15.84
N GLY A 80 3.35 10.46 15.76
CA GLY A 80 3.61 9.10 15.26
C GLY A 80 2.87 7.97 15.98
N VAL A 81 2.55 8.13 17.28
CA VAL A 81 1.72 7.15 18.01
C VAL A 81 0.30 7.11 17.45
N GLN A 82 -0.29 8.28 17.17
CA GLN A 82 -1.63 8.38 16.58
C GLN A 82 -1.63 7.79 15.17
N LEU A 83 -0.67 8.19 14.33
CA LEU A 83 -0.53 7.64 12.98
C LEU A 83 -0.32 6.12 13.00
N GLY A 84 0.41 5.60 13.99
CA GLY A 84 0.61 4.17 14.18
C GLY A 84 -0.70 3.44 14.47
N GLN A 85 -1.58 3.99 15.31
CA GLN A 85 -2.90 3.38 15.59
C GLN A 85 -3.79 3.37 14.35
N ILE A 86 -3.82 4.48 13.61
CA ILE A 86 -4.55 4.59 12.35
C ILE A 86 -4.06 3.55 11.33
N PHE A 87 -2.73 3.43 11.19
CA PHE A 87 -2.12 2.45 10.30
C PHE A 87 -2.48 1.02 10.71
N LEU A 88 -2.31 0.67 11.99
CA LEU A 88 -2.62 -0.66 12.50
C LEU A 88 -4.12 -1.02 12.37
N GLY A 89 -5.00 -0.02 12.46
CA GLY A 89 -6.43 -0.18 12.25
C GLY A 89 -6.86 -0.24 10.78
N GLY A 90 -5.96 0.08 9.83
CA GLY A 90 -6.32 0.18 8.42
C GLY A 90 -7.33 1.29 8.12
N THR A 91 -7.33 2.38 8.90
CA THR A 91 -8.31 3.47 8.80
C THR A 91 -7.71 4.74 8.19
N PHE A 92 -7.05 4.60 7.03
CA PHE A 92 -6.40 5.70 6.31
C PHE A 92 -6.55 5.53 4.81
N ASP A 93 -6.41 6.64 4.07
CA ASP A 93 -6.36 6.63 2.61
C ASP A 93 -4.91 6.47 2.14
N ILE A 94 -4.07 7.46 2.46
CA ILE A 94 -2.67 7.51 2.04
C ILE A 94 -1.79 7.78 3.26
N ARG A 95 -0.75 6.97 3.44
CA ARG A 95 0.27 7.20 4.46
C ARG A 95 1.62 7.43 3.79
N VAL A 96 2.22 8.59 4.06
CA VAL A 96 3.60 8.86 3.64
C VAL A 96 4.55 8.23 4.67
N PHE A 97 5.37 7.31 4.18
CA PHE A 97 6.47 6.73 4.94
C PHE A 97 7.78 6.97 4.18
N GLY A 98 8.83 7.33 4.90
CA GLY A 98 10.17 7.42 4.33
C GLY A 98 11.21 6.73 5.21
N GLY A 99 12.05 5.92 4.56
CA GLY A 99 13.11 5.15 5.20
C GLY A 99 13.61 4.05 4.27
N GLY A 100 14.91 3.80 4.29
CA GLY A 100 15.52 2.74 3.47
C GLY A 100 15.18 1.33 3.97
N ALA A 101 15.48 0.34 3.14
CA ALA A 101 15.54 -1.04 3.61
C ALA A 101 16.53 -1.12 4.77
N PRO A 102 16.12 -1.57 5.98
CA PRO A 102 17.10 -1.87 7.02
C PRO A 102 18.08 -2.87 6.43
N GLY A 103 19.38 -2.65 6.65
CA GLY A 103 20.49 -3.32 5.98
C GLY A 103 20.64 -4.82 6.26
N SER A 104 19.57 -5.61 6.12
CA SER A 104 19.71 -7.04 5.92
C SER A 104 20.30 -7.26 4.54
N ALA A 105 21.35 -8.08 4.46
CA ALA A 105 21.94 -8.49 3.19
C ALA A 105 21.00 -9.39 2.34
N ASP A 106 19.81 -9.70 2.87
CA ASP A 106 18.82 -10.60 2.29
C ASP A 106 17.40 -9.99 2.40
N LEU A 107 16.68 -10.01 1.27
CA LEU A 107 15.32 -9.48 1.13
C LEU A 107 14.27 -10.42 1.74
N LEU A 108 14.59 -11.69 1.97
CA LEU A 108 13.63 -12.69 2.42
C LEU A 108 13.45 -12.72 3.94
N SER A 109 14.50 -12.35 4.68
CA SER A 109 14.51 -12.32 6.15
C SER A 109 13.58 -11.24 6.73
N PHE A 110 13.47 -10.09 6.06
CA PHE A 110 12.55 -9.02 6.43
C PHE A 110 11.88 -8.42 5.17
N PRO A 111 10.85 -9.11 4.64
CA PRO A 111 10.37 -8.90 3.27
C PRO A 111 9.38 -7.73 3.13
N VAL A 112 9.41 -6.76 4.06
CA VAL A 112 8.42 -5.67 4.15
C VAL A 112 8.37 -4.75 2.91
N PHE A 113 9.33 -4.86 1.99
CA PHE A 113 9.36 -4.17 0.69
C PHE A 113 8.99 -5.06 -0.49
N LEU A 114 8.93 -6.38 -0.30
CA LEU A 114 8.51 -7.35 -1.31
C LEU A 114 7.03 -7.69 -1.16
N THR A 115 6.57 -7.85 0.08
CA THR A 115 5.19 -8.20 0.41
C THR A 115 4.79 -7.51 1.72
N SER A 116 3.49 -7.37 1.95
CA SER A 116 2.98 -7.09 3.30
C SER A 116 3.55 -8.11 4.27
N PHE A 117 3.97 -7.66 5.45
CA PHE A 117 4.61 -8.53 6.43
C PHE A 117 4.47 -7.98 7.83
N GLY A 118 3.66 -8.65 8.64
CA GLY A 118 3.33 -8.21 9.98
C GLY A 118 2.49 -6.93 10.01
N PRO A 119 1.92 -6.61 11.18
CA PRO A 119 1.14 -5.39 11.35
C PRO A 119 1.99 -4.11 11.27
N SER A 120 3.32 -4.23 11.38
CA SER A 120 4.30 -3.15 11.21
C SER A 120 4.96 -3.11 9.83
N GLY A 121 4.36 -3.76 8.83
CA GLY A 121 4.77 -3.68 7.43
C GLY A 121 4.75 -2.25 6.87
N ARG A 122 5.10 -2.11 5.59
CA ARG A 122 5.11 -0.79 4.92
C ARG A 122 3.75 -0.41 4.34
N TRP A 123 3.01 -1.40 3.85
CA TRP A 123 1.75 -1.26 3.14
C TRP A 123 0.81 -2.44 3.47
N ALA A 124 -0.49 -2.26 3.24
CA ALA A 124 -1.57 -3.20 3.57
C ALA A 124 -1.42 -3.88 4.96
N PRO A 125 -1.54 -3.11 6.06
CA PRO A 125 -1.26 -3.59 7.42
C PRO A 125 -2.16 -4.73 7.88
N LEU A 126 -3.43 -4.76 7.45
CA LEU A 126 -4.36 -5.83 7.82
C LEU A 126 -4.00 -7.17 7.15
N TYR A 127 -3.53 -7.14 5.90
CA TYR A 127 -2.97 -8.31 5.23
C TYR A 127 -1.68 -8.78 5.92
N GLY A 128 -0.78 -7.85 6.24
CA GLY A 128 0.43 -8.15 7.00
C GLY A 128 0.12 -8.77 8.37
N ALA A 129 -0.93 -8.30 9.05
CA ALA A 129 -1.41 -8.89 10.29
C ALA A 129 -1.90 -10.33 10.07
N TRP A 130 -2.76 -10.59 9.08
CA TRP A 130 -3.23 -11.94 8.77
C TRP A 130 -2.06 -12.91 8.50
N MET A 131 -1.08 -12.51 7.70
CA MET A 131 0.13 -13.30 7.43
C MET A 131 0.92 -13.63 8.70
N SER A 132 0.93 -12.73 9.69
CA SER A 132 1.61 -12.96 10.97
C SER A 132 0.85 -13.91 11.92
N LEU A 133 -0.44 -14.15 11.65
CA LEU A 133 -1.27 -15.06 12.42
C LEU A 133 -1.19 -16.51 11.90
N GLU A 134 -0.75 -16.71 10.65
CA GLU A 134 -0.60 -18.04 10.04
C GLU A 134 0.27 -18.97 10.91
N GLY A 135 -0.26 -20.14 11.28
CA GLY A 135 0.39 -21.11 12.15
C GLY A 135 0.35 -20.78 13.65
N THR A 136 -0.34 -19.73 14.06
CA THR A 136 -0.52 -19.36 15.48
C THR A 136 -1.89 -19.81 16.00
N PRO A 137 -2.10 -19.90 17.33
CA PRO A 137 -3.43 -20.14 17.89
C PRO A 137 -4.49 -19.07 17.58
N ARG A 138 -4.09 -17.96 16.96
CA ARG A 138 -4.96 -16.84 16.57
C ARG A 138 -5.35 -16.88 15.09
N GLU A 139 -4.83 -17.84 14.32
CA GLU A 139 -5.20 -18.02 12.91
C GLU A 139 -6.72 -18.24 12.78
N GLY A 140 -7.38 -17.44 11.93
CA GLY A 140 -8.82 -17.51 11.67
C GLY A 140 -9.73 -17.08 12.84
N VAL A 141 -9.18 -16.61 13.95
CA VAL A 141 -9.99 -16.14 15.10
C VAL A 141 -10.66 -14.82 14.73
N ASP A 142 -11.96 -14.70 15.03
CA ASP A 142 -12.82 -13.55 14.70
C ASP A 142 -13.08 -13.35 13.19
N ALA A 143 -12.90 -14.39 12.36
CA ALA A 143 -13.11 -14.31 10.91
C ALA A 143 -14.54 -13.89 10.50
N ASP A 144 -15.53 -14.12 11.37
CA ASP A 144 -16.93 -13.73 11.20
C ASP A 144 -17.18 -12.22 11.43
N LYS A 145 -16.22 -11.51 12.00
CA LYS A 145 -16.32 -10.07 12.29
C LYS A 145 -15.73 -9.22 11.15
N PRO A 146 -16.13 -7.95 11.02
CA PRO A 146 -15.44 -6.99 10.17
C PRO A 146 -13.94 -6.93 10.47
N PRO A 147 -13.05 -6.72 9.48
CA PRO A 147 -11.59 -6.74 9.68
C PRO A 147 -11.07 -5.85 10.81
N GLN A 148 -11.65 -4.65 10.99
CA GLN A 148 -11.25 -3.71 12.04
C GLN A 148 -11.68 -4.15 13.44
N ASP A 149 -12.68 -5.04 13.56
CA ASP A 149 -13.22 -5.52 14.84
C ASP A 149 -12.56 -6.82 15.33
N ARG A 150 -11.63 -7.38 14.54
CA ARG A 150 -10.86 -8.59 14.88
C ARG A 150 -9.75 -8.26 15.88
N GLN A 151 -9.26 -9.27 16.62
CA GLN A 151 -8.22 -9.08 17.64
C GLN A 151 -6.95 -9.93 17.42
N PRO A 152 -5.86 -9.35 16.87
CA PRO A 152 -5.72 -7.98 16.38
C PRO A 152 -6.55 -7.74 15.09
N PRO A 153 -6.70 -6.50 14.60
CA PRO A 153 -7.27 -6.26 13.28
C PRO A 153 -6.46 -7.00 12.21
N TRP A 154 -7.15 -7.72 11.33
CA TRP A 154 -6.52 -8.46 10.23
C TRP A 154 -7.50 -8.64 9.09
N ASP A 155 -6.99 -8.80 7.87
CA ASP A 155 -7.80 -9.16 6.72
C ASP A 155 -7.11 -10.19 5.85
N GLU A 156 -7.89 -11.15 5.36
CA GLU A 156 -7.37 -12.21 4.48
C GLU A 156 -7.50 -11.73 3.03
N PRO A 157 -6.38 -11.57 2.30
CA PRO A 157 -6.47 -11.22 0.89
C PRO A 157 -7.15 -12.35 0.10
N ALA A 158 -7.92 -11.98 -0.92
CA ALA A 158 -8.52 -12.96 -1.82
C ALA A 158 -7.45 -13.83 -2.49
N LEU A 159 -7.81 -15.05 -2.92
CA LEU A 159 -6.82 -16.00 -3.47
C LEU A 159 -6.19 -15.52 -4.78
N ASP A 160 -6.89 -14.69 -5.55
CA ASP A 160 -6.43 -14.04 -6.77
C ASP A 160 -5.73 -12.69 -6.52
N ASP A 161 -5.80 -12.16 -5.30
CA ASP A 161 -5.14 -10.91 -4.90
C ASP A 161 -3.61 -11.03 -5.07
N PRO A 162 -2.94 -10.02 -5.66
CA PRO A 162 -1.49 -10.01 -5.81
C PRO A 162 -0.74 -10.13 -4.47
N ALA A 163 -1.27 -9.59 -3.37
CA ALA A 163 -0.67 -9.72 -2.04
C ALA A 163 -0.68 -11.17 -1.54
N TYR A 164 -1.75 -11.93 -1.81
CA TYR A 164 -1.80 -13.35 -1.50
C TYR A 164 -0.74 -14.11 -2.30
N ARG A 165 -0.64 -13.87 -3.61
CA ARG A 165 0.34 -14.51 -4.51
C ARG A 165 1.78 -14.20 -4.08
N MET A 166 2.10 -12.95 -3.79
CA MET A 166 3.43 -12.55 -3.29
C MET A 166 3.77 -13.23 -1.97
N TRP A 167 2.81 -13.40 -1.06
CA TRP A 167 3.02 -14.14 0.19
C TRP A 167 3.32 -15.63 -0.04
N GLN A 168 2.60 -16.29 -0.95
CA GLN A 168 2.89 -17.70 -1.27
C GLN A 168 4.29 -17.86 -1.89
N LEU A 169 4.66 -16.99 -2.82
CA LEU A 169 6.01 -16.97 -3.42
C LEU A 169 7.10 -16.73 -2.36
N HIS A 170 6.87 -15.81 -1.43
CA HIS A 170 7.80 -15.56 -0.32
C HIS A 170 8.00 -16.80 0.56
N LYS A 171 6.92 -17.53 0.89
CA LYS A 171 7.00 -18.78 1.66
C LYS A 171 7.79 -19.87 0.91
N LEU A 172 7.64 -19.96 -0.41
CA LEU A 172 8.45 -20.86 -1.24
C LEU A 172 9.92 -20.44 -1.24
N ALA A 173 10.20 -19.16 -1.50
CA ALA A 173 11.56 -18.62 -1.57
C ALA A 173 12.33 -18.82 -0.26
N ARG A 174 11.67 -18.66 0.90
CA ARG A 174 12.27 -18.89 2.22
C ARG A 174 12.70 -20.34 2.49
N ARG A 175 12.10 -21.31 1.80
CA ARG A 175 12.37 -22.75 1.97
C ARG A 175 13.27 -23.32 0.89
N GLU A 176 13.56 -22.54 -0.17
CA GLU A 176 14.34 -22.98 -1.31
C GLU A 176 15.85 -22.91 -1.02
N PRO A 177 16.56 -24.06 -0.93
CA PRO A 177 17.99 -24.08 -0.67
C PRO A 177 18.82 -23.60 -1.87
N ASP A 178 18.35 -23.84 -3.10
CA ASP A 178 19.05 -23.42 -4.31
C ASP A 178 18.96 -21.91 -4.50
N ARG A 179 20.11 -21.25 -4.60
CA ARG A 179 20.15 -19.79 -4.69
C ARG A 179 19.51 -19.27 -5.98
N GLN A 180 19.73 -19.93 -7.12
CA GLN A 180 19.20 -19.45 -8.39
C GLN A 180 17.68 -19.56 -8.40
N LYS A 181 17.12 -20.70 -7.99
CA LYS A 181 15.66 -20.87 -7.90
C LYS A 181 15.02 -19.90 -6.92
N ARG A 182 15.69 -19.63 -5.80
CA ARG A 182 15.22 -18.63 -4.83
C ARG A 182 15.22 -17.22 -5.41
N ASP A 183 16.25 -16.84 -6.15
CA ASP A 183 16.31 -15.55 -6.84
C ASP A 183 15.23 -15.44 -7.92
N GLU A 184 14.93 -16.53 -8.65
CA GLU A 184 13.81 -16.60 -9.61
C GLU A 184 12.45 -16.34 -8.92
N LEU A 185 12.18 -16.96 -7.76
CA LEU A 185 10.96 -16.69 -6.98
C LEU A 185 10.87 -15.24 -6.50
N VAL A 186 11.99 -14.62 -6.12
CA VAL A 186 12.02 -13.19 -5.74
C VAL A 186 11.71 -12.32 -6.96
N TYR A 187 12.23 -12.67 -8.14
CA TYR A 187 11.91 -11.96 -9.38
C TYR A 187 10.44 -12.07 -9.77
N GLU A 188 9.80 -13.22 -9.54
CA GLU A 188 8.35 -13.35 -9.72
C GLU A 188 7.57 -12.39 -8.80
N ILE A 189 7.98 -12.24 -7.54
CA ILE A 189 7.38 -11.25 -6.63
C ILE A 189 7.55 -9.83 -7.19
N LEU A 190 8.76 -9.46 -7.64
CA LEU A 190 9.01 -8.15 -8.22
C LEU A 190 8.23 -7.91 -9.53
N GLN A 191 8.00 -8.96 -10.31
CA GLN A 191 7.21 -8.87 -11.53
C GLN A 191 5.74 -8.56 -11.23
N ILE A 192 5.18 -9.10 -10.15
CA ILE A 192 3.82 -8.74 -9.68
C ILE A 192 3.73 -7.23 -9.36
N HIS A 193 4.75 -6.63 -8.74
CA HIS A 193 4.80 -5.18 -8.52
C HIS A 193 4.80 -4.38 -9.82
N VAL A 194 5.49 -4.88 -10.85
CA VAL A 194 5.56 -4.21 -12.17
C VAL A 194 4.23 -4.30 -12.93
N ASP A 195 3.59 -5.47 -12.90
CA ASP A 195 2.42 -5.74 -13.74
C ASP A 195 1.11 -5.29 -13.10
N GLU A 196 1.02 -5.34 -11.77
CA GLU A 196 -0.24 -5.16 -11.03
C GLU A 196 -0.17 -4.10 -9.92
N GLY A 197 1.03 -3.60 -9.62
CA GLY A 197 1.25 -2.51 -8.68
C GLY A 197 1.27 -1.12 -9.37
N PRO A 198 1.98 -0.13 -8.79
CA PRO A 198 2.73 -0.21 -7.52
C PRO A 198 1.83 -0.30 -6.29
N PHE A 199 2.27 -1.06 -5.29
CA PHE A 199 1.62 -1.21 -3.98
C PHE A 199 2.37 -0.46 -2.86
#